data_AF-A0A7X6TLX6-F1
#
_entry.id   AF-A0A7X6TLX6-F1
#
_cell.length_a   1.000
_cell.length_b   1.000
_cell.length_c   1.000
_cell.angle_alpha   90.00
_cell.angle_beta   90.00
_cell.angle_gamma   90.00
#
_symmetry.space_group_name_H-M   'P 1'
#
loop_
_entity.id
_entity.type
_entity.pdbx_description
1 polymer ?
#
loop_
_entity_poly.entity_id
_entity_poly.type
_entity_poly.pdbx_seq_one_letter_code
_entity_poly.pdbx_strand_id
1 'polypeptide(L)'
;ASFLQGFQPVSIRMAKDQNLSMNPSKISGSCGRLLCCLNYEQEAYVSAAERLPSKHSKDRYKGEVGTVESVNLLKETLQIKFDREDEAERMELKIGEVRVIHDPSKKKSETQEEKIMPQAGDEQTFEQTQSAGQEKAELQKTEEKPEARQKIKSGRRRRSKSKPKQTDKSGN
;
A
#
# COMPACT_ATOMS: atom_id res chain seq x y z
N ALA A 1 29.24 3.05 -9.94
CA ALA A 1 28.41 2.06 -10.66
C ALA A 1 27.08 2.69 -11.03
N SER A 2 26.47 2.30 -12.15
CA SER A 2 25.08 2.65 -12.50
C SER A 2 24.35 1.36 -12.83
N PHE A 3 23.24 1.09 -12.15
CA PHE A 3 22.48 -0.17 -12.23
C PHE A 3 21.04 0.04 -12.73
N LEU A 4 20.57 1.28 -12.78
CA LEU A 4 19.26 1.66 -13.30
C LEU A 4 19.46 2.70 -14.39
N GLN A 5 19.07 2.38 -15.63
CA GLN A 5 19.28 3.25 -16.80
C GLN A 5 18.30 4.43 -16.88
N GLY A 6 17.28 4.46 -16.01
CA GLY A 6 16.35 5.58 -15.85
C GLY A 6 15.61 5.50 -14.52
N PHE A 7 15.15 6.64 -13.99
CA PHE A 7 14.40 6.69 -12.73
C PHE A 7 12.89 6.69 -13.02
N GLN A 8 12.27 5.51 -12.97
CA GLN A 8 10.81 5.38 -13.05
C GLN A 8 10.13 5.91 -11.78
N PRO A 9 8.91 6.49 -11.88
CA PRO A 9 8.20 7.05 -10.74
C PRO A 9 7.64 5.96 -9.82
N VAL A 10 8.27 5.80 -8.65
CA VAL A 10 7.84 4.86 -7.60
C VAL A 10 6.55 5.35 -6.92
N SER A 11 5.62 4.43 -6.61
CA SER A 11 4.37 4.74 -5.89
C SER A 11 4.32 4.13 -4.48
N ILE A 12 3.58 4.79 -3.57
CA ILE A 12 3.35 4.29 -2.19
C ILE A 12 2.64 2.92 -2.21
N ARG A 13 1.84 2.65 -3.24
CA ARG A 13 1.15 1.36 -3.41
C ARG A 13 2.13 0.18 -3.55
N MET A 14 3.24 0.35 -4.27
CA MET A 14 4.24 -0.71 -4.45
C MET A 14 4.82 -1.16 -3.12
N ALA A 15 5.11 -0.22 -2.21
CA ALA A 15 5.54 -0.56 -0.85
C ALA A 15 4.48 -1.37 -0.07
N LYS A 16 3.18 -1.11 -0.28
CA LYS A 16 2.10 -1.89 0.35
C LYS A 16 2.02 -3.30 -0.23
N ASP A 17 2.10 -3.42 -1.55
CA ASP A 17 2.01 -4.70 -2.26
C ASP A 17 3.24 -5.57 -1.91
N GLN A 18 4.39 -4.96 -1.63
CA GLN A 18 5.61 -5.57 -1.08
C GLN A 18 5.58 -5.77 0.46
N ASN A 19 4.42 -5.57 1.10
CA ASN A 19 4.18 -5.75 2.54
C ASN A 19 5.06 -4.88 3.48
N LEU A 20 5.61 -3.77 2.98
CA LEU A 20 6.36 -2.80 3.78
C LEU A 20 5.43 -1.87 4.56
N SER A 21 5.98 -1.27 5.63
CA SER A 21 5.25 -0.33 6.48
C SER A 21 4.92 0.98 5.74
N MET A 22 3.68 1.45 5.85
CA MET A 22 3.22 2.74 5.30
C MET A 22 3.77 3.97 6.04
N ASN A 23 4.80 3.81 6.89
CA ASN A 23 5.51 4.92 7.52
C ASN A 23 6.52 5.51 6.52
N PRO A 24 6.44 6.81 6.15
CA PRO A 24 7.33 7.40 5.16
C PRO A 24 8.82 7.25 5.52
N SER A 25 9.18 7.30 6.80
CA SER A 25 10.56 7.11 7.27
C SER A 25 11.10 5.67 7.13
N LYS A 26 10.29 4.73 6.62
CA LYS A 26 10.69 3.35 6.29
C LYS A 26 10.65 3.04 4.79
N ILE A 27 10.04 3.90 3.97
CA ILE A 27 9.89 3.71 2.51
C ILE A 27 10.52 4.83 1.67
N SER A 28 11.01 5.89 2.31
CA SER A 28 11.83 6.94 1.69
C SER A 28 13.33 6.72 1.92
N GLY A 29 14.13 7.00 0.89
CA GLY A 29 15.58 7.07 1.00
C GLY A 29 16.08 8.41 1.54
N SER A 30 17.39 8.50 1.80
CA SER A 30 18.07 9.72 2.29
C SER A 30 17.92 10.94 1.35
N CYS A 31 17.60 10.72 0.08
CA CYS A 31 17.29 11.75 -0.91
C CYS A 31 15.86 12.32 -0.81
N GLY A 32 15.06 11.93 0.20
CA GLY A 32 13.70 12.42 0.41
C GLY A 32 12.63 11.87 -0.55
N ARG A 33 13.02 10.98 -1.48
CA ARG A 33 12.12 10.26 -2.41
C ARG A 33 11.88 8.83 -1.92
N LEU A 34 10.85 8.18 -2.44
CA LEU A 34 10.62 6.74 -2.22
C LEU A 34 11.82 5.90 -2.69
N LEU A 35 12.06 4.78 -2.03
CA LEU A 35 13.15 3.85 -2.34
C LEU A 35 13.04 3.30 -3.77
N CYS A 36 14.13 3.41 -4.55
CA CYS A 36 14.16 2.96 -5.95
C CYS A 36 14.14 1.43 -6.11
N CYS A 37 14.58 0.68 -5.10
CA CYS A 37 14.52 -0.79 -5.10
C CYS A 37 13.07 -1.30 -5.20
N LEU A 38 12.08 -0.53 -4.72
CA LEU A 38 10.66 -0.86 -4.85
C LEU A 38 10.23 -1.04 -6.32
N ASN A 39 10.83 -0.31 -7.28
CA ASN A 39 10.53 -0.52 -8.70
C ASN A 39 11.31 -1.71 -9.27
N TYR A 40 12.57 -1.87 -8.88
CA TYR A 40 13.43 -2.97 -9.33
C TYR A 40 12.89 -4.35 -8.90
N GLU A 41 12.35 -4.46 -7.68
CA GLU A 41 11.83 -5.72 -7.13
C GLU A 41 10.38 -6.01 -7.59
N GLN A 42 9.64 -5.03 -8.11
CA GLN A 42 8.19 -5.13 -8.33
C GLN A 42 7.80 -6.32 -9.23
N GLU A 43 8.54 -6.56 -10.32
CA GLU A 43 8.28 -7.64 -11.26
C GLU A 43 8.43 -9.02 -10.60
N ALA A 44 9.43 -9.18 -9.74
CA ALA A 44 9.65 -10.41 -8.97
C ALA A 44 8.53 -10.65 -7.95
N TYR A 45 8.05 -9.61 -7.27
CA TYR A 45 6.90 -9.70 -6.35
C TYR A 45 5.59 -10.06 -7.08
N VAL A 46 5.33 -9.50 -8.27
CA VAL A 46 4.16 -9.84 -9.08
C VAL A 46 4.22 -11.31 -9.51
N SER A 47 5.34 -11.73 -10.12
CA SER A 47 5.52 -13.11 -10.58
C SER A 47 5.45 -14.14 -9.42
N ALA A 48 5.98 -13.81 -8.25
CA ALA A 48 5.82 -14.63 -7.05
C ALA A 48 4.36 -14.71 -6.57
N ALA A 49 3.63 -13.58 -6.57
CA ALA A 49 2.23 -13.54 -6.16
C ALA A 49 1.29 -14.30 -7.12
N GLU A 50 1.65 -14.39 -8.41
CA GLU A 50 0.95 -15.21 -9.40
C GLU A 50 1.23 -16.71 -9.21
N ARG A 51 2.49 -17.09 -8.93
CA ARG A 51 2.88 -18.49 -8.69
C ARG A 51 2.30 -19.05 -7.39
N LEU A 52 2.48 -18.34 -6.27
CA LEU A 52 2.08 -18.84 -4.96
C LEU A 52 0.54 -18.85 -4.78
N PRO A 53 0.00 -19.71 -3.91
CA PRO A 53 -1.40 -19.66 -3.52
C PRO A 53 -1.68 -18.53 -2.53
N SER A 54 -2.94 -18.12 -2.50
CA SER A 54 -3.46 -17.10 -1.58
C SER A 54 -3.43 -17.55 -0.12
N LYS A 55 -3.40 -16.58 0.82
CA LYS A 55 -3.74 -16.85 2.23
C LYS A 55 -5.17 -17.42 2.32
N HIS A 56 -5.37 -18.38 3.21
CA HIS A 56 -6.61 -19.15 3.39
C HIS A 56 -7.03 -20.05 2.20
N SER A 57 -6.11 -20.32 1.27
CA SER A 57 -6.24 -21.46 0.36
C SER A 57 -6.19 -22.80 1.10
N LYS A 58 -6.72 -23.85 0.47
CA LYS A 58 -6.61 -25.24 0.94
C LYS A 58 -5.65 -26.01 0.05
N ASP A 59 -4.65 -26.60 0.69
CA ASP A 59 -3.46 -27.18 0.06
C ASP A 59 -3.23 -28.61 0.56
N ARG A 60 -2.65 -29.46 -0.29
CA ARG A 60 -2.29 -30.84 0.05
C ARG A 60 -0.78 -31.00 0.17
N TYR A 61 -0.33 -31.61 1.26
CA TYR A 61 1.07 -31.97 1.51
C TYR A 61 1.16 -33.42 1.99
N LYS A 62 1.97 -34.26 1.32
CA LYS A 62 2.18 -35.68 1.65
C LYS A 62 0.91 -36.56 1.81
N GLY A 63 -0.25 -36.07 1.39
CA GLY A 63 -1.55 -36.73 1.50
C GLY A 63 -2.54 -35.97 2.39
N GLU A 64 -2.03 -35.26 3.40
CA GLU A 64 -2.80 -34.44 4.35
C GLU A 64 -3.23 -33.12 3.73
N VAL A 65 -4.36 -32.58 4.22
CA VAL A 65 -4.90 -31.28 3.80
C VAL A 65 -4.68 -30.26 4.90
N GLY A 66 -4.15 -29.09 4.54
CA GLY A 66 -3.97 -27.95 5.42
C GLY A 66 -4.56 -26.67 4.84
N THR A 67 -4.64 -25.64 5.69
CA THR A 67 -5.03 -24.28 5.30
C THR A 67 -3.82 -23.37 5.41
N VAL A 68 -3.56 -22.58 4.37
CA VAL A 68 -2.45 -21.62 4.36
C VAL A 68 -2.77 -20.45 5.30
N GLU A 69 -1.98 -20.26 6.35
CA GLU A 69 -2.13 -19.13 7.29
C GLU A 69 -1.32 -17.91 6.82
N SER A 70 -0.07 -18.13 6.40
CA SER A 70 0.79 -17.07 5.90
C SER A 70 1.60 -17.50 4.67
N VAL A 71 2.05 -16.51 3.91
CA VAL A 71 2.71 -16.67 2.60
C VAL A 71 3.92 -15.73 2.59
N ASN A 72 5.11 -16.27 2.28
CA ASN A 72 6.35 -15.51 2.17
C ASN A 72 6.82 -15.49 0.72
N LEU A 73 6.51 -14.39 0.03
CA LEU A 73 6.82 -14.21 -1.39
C LEU A 73 8.34 -14.26 -1.68
N LEU A 74 9.18 -13.67 -0.81
CA LEU A 74 10.63 -13.59 -1.02
C LEU A 74 11.35 -14.93 -0.79
N LYS A 75 10.81 -15.81 0.05
CA LYS A 75 11.35 -17.17 0.27
C LYS A 75 10.69 -18.25 -0.60
N GLU A 76 9.61 -17.90 -1.28
CA GLU A 76 8.65 -18.83 -1.89
C GLU A 76 8.16 -19.95 -0.93
N THR A 77 7.97 -19.58 0.36
CA THR A 77 7.48 -20.49 1.41
C THR A 77 6.07 -20.17 1.91
N LEU A 78 5.35 -21.20 2.34
CA LEU A 78 3.99 -21.21 2.83
C LEU A 78 3.99 -21.70 4.27
N GLN A 79 3.28 -21.00 5.17
CA GLN A 79 3.01 -21.49 6.52
C GLN A 79 1.64 -22.16 6.52
N ILE A 80 1.64 -23.50 6.55
CA ILE A 80 0.43 -24.31 6.49
C ILE A 80 0.08 -24.82 7.89
N LYS A 81 -1.17 -24.60 8.31
CA LYS A 81 -1.77 -25.24 9.47
C LYS A 81 -2.51 -26.50 9.00
N PHE A 82 -2.19 -27.65 9.58
CA PHE A 82 -2.87 -28.91 9.28
C PHE A 82 -4.10 -29.11 10.17
N ASP A 83 -5.09 -29.83 9.64
CA ASP A 83 -6.37 -30.13 10.30
C ASP A 83 -6.26 -31.49 11.03
N ARG A 84 -5.37 -31.54 12.03
CA ARG A 84 -5.21 -32.67 12.95
C ARG A 84 -5.94 -32.38 14.27
N GLU A 85 -6.39 -33.43 14.96
CA GLU A 85 -7.11 -33.29 16.24
C GLU A 85 -6.18 -32.90 17.39
N ASP A 86 -4.94 -33.39 17.38
CA ASP A 86 -3.85 -32.89 18.22
C ASP A 86 -3.34 -31.52 17.74
N GLU A 87 -2.80 -30.75 18.70
CA GLU A 87 -2.48 -29.31 18.62
C GLU A 87 -1.98 -28.82 17.25
N ALA A 88 -2.67 -27.82 16.70
CA ALA A 88 -2.60 -27.44 15.29
C ALA A 88 -1.24 -26.88 14.83
N GLU A 89 -0.33 -27.79 14.50
CA GLU A 89 1.05 -27.53 14.09
C GLU A 89 1.13 -26.67 12.82
N ARG A 90 2.09 -25.74 12.81
CA ARG A 90 2.37 -24.79 11.72
C ARG A 90 3.70 -25.15 11.07
N MET A 91 3.66 -25.71 9.85
CA MET A 91 4.89 -26.04 9.12
C MET A 91 5.19 -25.02 8.02
N GLU A 92 6.44 -24.55 7.93
CA GLU A 92 6.93 -23.77 6.77
C GLU A 92 7.36 -24.73 5.66
N LEU A 93 6.71 -24.64 4.50
CA LEU A 93 6.91 -25.52 3.33
C LEU A 93 7.26 -24.69 2.08
N LYS A 94 8.00 -25.27 1.15
CA LYS A 94 8.26 -24.67 -0.17
C LYS A 94 7.10 -24.95 -1.13
N ILE A 95 6.80 -23.98 -2.00
CA ILE A 95 5.76 -24.10 -3.03
C ILE A 95 5.84 -25.40 -3.85
N GLY A 96 7.05 -25.85 -4.20
CA GLY A 96 7.28 -27.05 -5.02
C GLY A 96 6.93 -28.40 -4.35
N GLU A 97 6.70 -28.45 -3.03
CA GLU A 97 6.30 -29.69 -2.33
C GLU A 97 4.78 -29.79 -2.12
N VAL A 98 4.03 -28.74 -2.46
CA VAL A 98 2.61 -28.57 -2.10
C VAL A 98 1.73 -28.62 -3.35
N ARG A 99 0.52 -29.19 -3.24
CA ARG A 99 -0.49 -29.18 -4.31
C ARG A 99 -1.72 -28.40 -3.88
N VAL A 100 -1.97 -27.26 -4.53
CA VAL A 100 -3.14 -26.42 -4.28
C VAL A 100 -4.42 -27.17 -4.66
N ILE A 101 -5.37 -27.24 -3.73
CA ILE A 101 -6.70 -27.85 -3.95
C ILE A 101 -7.73 -26.76 -4.25
N HIS A 102 -7.65 -25.64 -3.54
CA HIS A 102 -8.61 -24.54 -3.66
C HIS A 102 -7.97 -23.18 -3.29
N ASP A 103 -7.81 -22.32 -4.29
CA ASP A 103 -7.48 -20.90 -4.09
C ASP A 103 -8.76 -20.04 -4.26
N PRO A 104 -9.17 -19.25 -3.25
CA PRO A 104 -10.37 -18.41 -3.31
C PRO A 104 -10.22 -17.13 -4.14
N SER A 105 -8.98 -16.66 -4.38
CA SER A 105 -8.71 -15.39 -5.08
C SER A 105 -8.61 -15.56 -6.59
N LYS A 106 -8.01 -16.66 -7.06
CA LYS A 106 -7.73 -16.88 -8.49
C LYS A 106 -8.99 -17.05 -9.36
N LYS A 107 -10.17 -17.32 -8.75
CA LYS A 107 -11.49 -17.39 -9.44
C LYS A 107 -12.05 -16.07 -9.98
N LYS A 108 -11.21 -15.04 -10.22
CA LYS A 108 -11.65 -13.71 -10.68
C LYS A 108 -10.87 -13.12 -11.86
N SER A 109 -9.85 -13.81 -12.38
CA SER A 109 -8.92 -13.25 -13.39
C SER A 109 -9.16 -13.69 -14.84
N GLU A 110 -9.93 -14.76 -15.10
CA GLU A 110 -10.20 -15.31 -16.45
C GLU A 110 -11.12 -14.42 -17.34
N THR A 111 -11.00 -13.09 -17.29
CA THR A 111 -11.82 -12.18 -18.12
C THR A 111 -11.15 -10.82 -18.42
N GLN A 112 -9.84 -10.65 -18.18
CA GLN A 112 -9.11 -9.39 -18.51
C GLN A 112 -7.74 -9.61 -19.16
N GLU A 113 -7.61 -10.62 -20.02
CA GLU A 113 -6.54 -10.68 -21.02
C GLU A 113 -7.00 -10.07 -22.36
N GLU A 114 -7.04 -8.73 -22.43
CA GLU A 114 -6.76 -7.97 -23.66
C GLU A 114 -6.73 -6.45 -23.37
N LYS A 115 -5.53 -5.93 -23.04
CA LYS A 115 -5.05 -4.57 -23.41
C LYS A 115 -3.61 -4.29 -22.94
N ILE A 116 -2.66 -5.02 -23.53
CA ILE A 116 -1.27 -4.56 -23.61
C ILE A 116 -1.15 -3.83 -24.95
N MET A 117 -1.11 -2.49 -24.92
CA MET A 117 -1.02 -1.67 -26.14
C MET A 117 0.44 -1.28 -26.38
N PRO A 118 1.04 -1.63 -27.53
CA PRO A 118 2.44 -1.27 -27.82
C PRO A 118 2.56 0.23 -28.08
N GLN A 119 3.53 0.89 -27.44
CA GLN A 119 3.93 2.25 -27.78
C GLN A 119 4.99 2.20 -28.90
N ALA A 120 4.53 2.33 -30.14
CA ALA A 120 5.33 3.02 -31.16
C ALA A 120 5.20 4.54 -30.92
N GLY A 121 6.30 5.27 -30.99
CA GLY A 121 6.33 6.70 -30.70
C GLY A 121 6.25 7.56 -31.96
N ASP A 122 5.90 8.84 -31.76
CA ASP A 122 6.10 9.90 -32.73
C ASP A 122 6.82 11.08 -32.06
N GLU A 123 7.75 11.69 -32.79
CA GLU A 123 8.66 12.74 -32.33
C GLU A 123 8.19 14.10 -32.86
N GLN A 124 7.65 14.96 -32.00
CA GLN A 124 7.40 16.37 -32.35
C GLN A 124 7.86 17.34 -31.26
N THR A 125 9.07 17.83 -31.47
CA THR A 125 9.57 19.12 -30.99
C THR A 125 8.57 20.24 -31.34
N PHE A 126 8.30 21.14 -30.40
CA PHE A 126 7.81 22.48 -30.74
C PHE A 126 8.56 23.54 -29.92
N GLU A 127 8.88 24.66 -30.57
CA GLU A 127 9.89 25.60 -30.09
C GLU A 127 9.34 26.68 -29.15
N GLN A 128 10.27 27.26 -28.39
CA GLN A 128 10.03 28.45 -27.58
C GLN A 128 10.14 29.70 -28.46
N THR A 129 9.16 30.61 -28.38
CA THR A 129 9.29 31.97 -28.94
C THR A 129 8.61 33.00 -28.04
N GLN A 130 9.18 34.20 -27.97
CA GLN A 130 8.74 35.33 -27.13
C GLN A 130 8.60 36.59 -27.99
N SER A 131 7.56 37.40 -27.79
CA SER A 131 7.50 38.80 -28.24
C SER A 131 6.44 39.61 -27.46
N ALA A 132 6.59 40.94 -27.40
CA ALA A 132 6.00 41.81 -26.37
C ALA A 132 4.94 42.83 -26.90
N GLY A 133 4.28 43.54 -25.97
CA GLY A 133 3.36 44.69 -26.17
C GLY A 133 2.14 44.61 -25.24
N GLN A 134 1.89 45.48 -24.24
CA GLN A 134 1.60 46.94 -24.22
C GLN A 134 0.20 47.30 -24.80
N GLU A 135 -0.66 48.15 -24.21
CA GLU A 135 -0.54 49.04 -23.02
C GLU A 135 -1.93 49.48 -22.45
N LYS A 136 -2.00 49.83 -21.12
CA LYS A 136 -3.00 50.70 -20.42
C LYS A 136 -4.52 50.35 -20.49
N ALA A 137 -5.40 50.74 -19.56
CA ALA A 137 -5.35 51.58 -18.35
C ALA A 137 -6.25 50.93 -17.23
N GLU A 138 -6.75 51.53 -16.13
CA GLU A 138 -6.72 52.89 -15.55
C GLU A 138 -6.83 52.83 -13.98
N LEU A 139 -7.80 53.53 -13.36
CA LEU A 139 -8.07 53.75 -11.93
C LEU A 139 -9.58 53.49 -11.64
N GLN A 140 -10.11 53.35 -10.42
CA GLN A 140 -10.03 54.28 -9.28
C GLN A 140 -10.04 53.59 -7.89
N LYS A 141 -9.96 54.42 -6.84
CA LYS A 141 -9.64 54.11 -5.44
C LYS A 141 -10.77 54.57 -4.50
N THR A 142 -11.14 53.74 -3.53
CA THR A 142 -11.71 54.19 -2.23
C THR A 142 -11.29 53.25 -1.11
N GLU A 143 -11.33 53.76 0.12
CA GLU A 143 -10.84 53.12 1.34
C GLU A 143 -11.99 53.07 2.36
N GLU A 144 -12.03 52.05 3.24
CA GLU A 144 -12.20 52.27 4.68
C GLU A 144 -12.04 50.99 5.53
N LYS A 145 -11.74 51.19 6.83
CA LYS A 145 -11.65 50.17 7.88
C LYS A 145 -12.15 50.78 9.19
N PRO A 146 -13.19 50.20 9.82
CA PRO A 146 -13.21 50.11 11.28
C PRO A 146 -13.31 48.66 11.81
N GLU A 147 -13.05 48.49 13.11
CA GLU A 147 -13.05 47.21 13.83
C GLU A 147 -14.35 46.98 14.61
N ALA A 148 -14.84 45.73 14.66
CA ALA A 148 -15.93 45.35 15.58
C ALA A 148 -15.77 43.92 16.13
N ARG A 149 -15.23 43.82 17.34
CA ARG A 149 -15.15 42.62 18.18
C ARG A 149 -16.53 42.19 18.69
N GLN A 150 -16.99 40.98 18.38
CA GLN A 150 -18.07 40.31 19.14
C GLN A 150 -17.85 38.81 19.33
N LYS A 151 -18.17 38.31 20.53
CA LYS A 151 -18.21 36.88 20.88
C LYS A 151 -19.67 36.42 20.91
N ILE A 152 -20.01 35.30 20.28
CA ILE A 152 -21.28 34.60 20.53
C ILE A 152 -20.98 33.15 20.91
N LYS A 153 -21.60 32.68 22.00
CA LYS A 153 -21.52 31.30 22.49
C LYS A 153 -22.79 30.53 22.11
N SER A 154 -22.68 29.47 21.31
CA SER A 154 -23.55 28.28 21.33
C SER A 154 -23.11 27.31 20.23
N GLY A 155 -23.20 25.99 20.37
CA GLY A 155 -23.47 25.20 21.59
C GLY A 155 -23.91 23.78 21.21
N ARG A 156 -23.16 22.74 21.61
CA ARG A 156 -23.57 21.33 21.37
C ARG A 156 -23.65 20.53 22.67
N ARG A 157 -24.72 19.73 22.77
CA ARG A 157 -25.23 19.08 23.99
C ARG A 157 -24.65 17.67 24.20
N ARG A 158 -24.31 17.35 25.45
CA ARG A 158 -24.22 15.97 26.03
C ARG A 158 -23.05 15.12 25.43
N ARG A 159 -22.64 13.96 25.97
CA ARG A 159 -23.27 13.05 26.95
C ARG A 159 -22.25 12.23 27.80
N SER A 160 -22.18 12.53 29.11
CA SER A 160 -21.97 11.66 30.30
C SER A 160 -21.11 10.38 30.31
N LYS A 161 -20.54 10.09 31.51
CA LYS A 161 -19.99 8.81 32.03
C LYS A 161 -18.58 8.39 31.52
N SER A 162 -17.73 7.74 32.32
CA SER A 162 -17.68 7.54 33.80
C SER A 162 -16.37 6.85 34.22
N LYS A 163 -15.80 7.19 35.39
CA LYS A 163 -14.86 6.33 36.15
C LYS A 163 -14.56 6.89 37.56
N PRO A 164 -14.94 6.22 38.66
CA PRO A 164 -14.23 6.31 39.93
C PRO A 164 -13.04 5.32 39.93
N LYS A 165 -11.98 5.63 40.67
CA LYS A 165 -11.00 4.66 41.16
C LYS A 165 -11.15 4.59 42.68
N GLN A 166 -11.32 3.40 43.25
CA GLN A 166 -11.26 3.22 44.69
C GLN A 166 -9.80 3.22 45.18
N THR A 167 -9.64 3.53 46.46
CA THR A 167 -8.36 3.71 47.15
C THR A 167 -7.85 2.42 47.77
N ASP A 168 -6.54 2.24 47.77
CA ASP A 168 -5.85 1.20 48.51
C ASP A 168 -6.15 1.25 50.02
N LYS A 169 -6.31 0.07 50.64
CA LYS A 169 -6.21 -0.11 52.10
C LYS A 169 -5.95 -1.58 52.44
N SER A 170 -4.66 -1.91 52.56
CA SER A 170 -4.20 -3.18 53.13
C SER A 170 -3.82 -2.94 54.59
N GLY A 171 -4.28 -3.79 55.52
CA GLY A 171 -3.93 -3.65 56.93
C GLY A 171 -4.89 -4.32 57.91
N ASN A 172 -4.84 -5.65 57.98
CA ASN A 172 -4.41 -6.38 59.18
C ASN A 172 -4.06 -7.83 58.81
#